data_AF-A0A1I8CKC3-F1
#
_entry.id   AF-A0A1I8CKC3-F1
#
_cell.length_a   1.000
_cell.length_b   1.000
_cell.length_c   1.000
_cell.angle_alpha   90.00
_cell.angle_beta   90.00
_cell.angle_gamma   90.00
#
_symmetry.space_group_name_H-M   'P 1'
#
loop_
_entity.id
_entity.type
_entity.pdbx_description
1 polymer ?
#
loop_
_entity_poly.entity_id
_entity_poly.type
_entity_poly.pdbx_seq_one_letter_code
_entity_poly.pdbx_strand_id
1 'polypeptide(L)'
;MSTIDDILDNHLELRTAVNDEMKKLGGESDGSKVKENEFRVIVKDPTVSKTEFEDIIYIKGHRFVRRSSIGSNPVCETCTYSIWRMIQNYYRCVSCGYKCHSSCTSNVPRTCVSFEVGKKDFELIMKICPESSLSDQAFTCFDCKKQIAFGEDALNEAKLCDYTGKYYCPTCHWDDEMPIPARLVLNLDHKKRKVCRSSKEILRLTQNKPLIRLADFNQTAFKYLDIMKCLEKVRLDVVAMGKYFKVCSNKSCVNMLKELQTFSYFLEGKDLFSTNELFEALNGDLVDGLMKSLDKFRKHIENDCDMCKLNASNCSGCSTDQLIYAFDDEVHECQKCSTSYHHKCVKDENQCPRCIRLQSNNNVISLS
;
A
#
# COMPACT_ATOMS: atom_id res chain seq x y z
N MET A 1 -6.76 -8.93 -16.92
CA MET A 1 -6.74 -8.11 -15.68
C MET A 1 -5.50 -7.26 -15.81
N SER A 2 -5.65 -5.96 -16.01
CA SER A 2 -4.51 -5.06 -16.13
C SER A 2 -3.76 -5.00 -14.78
N THR A 3 -2.44 -5.12 -14.81
CA THR A 3 -1.56 -5.06 -13.64
C THR A 3 -1.55 -3.65 -13.03
N ILE A 4 -0.99 -3.50 -11.82
CA ILE A 4 -0.76 -2.16 -11.23
C ILE A 4 0.20 -1.35 -12.11
N ASP A 5 1.14 -2.04 -12.77
CA ASP A 5 2.04 -1.45 -13.77
C ASP A 5 1.26 -0.91 -14.97
N ASP A 6 0.26 -1.65 -15.47
CA ASP A 6 -0.61 -1.16 -16.56
C ASP A 6 -1.42 0.10 -16.17
N ILE A 7 -1.74 0.30 -14.89
CA ILE A 7 -2.42 1.52 -14.40
C ILE A 7 -1.43 2.68 -14.26
N LEU A 8 -0.18 2.40 -13.86
CA LEU A 8 0.89 3.40 -13.74
C LEU A 8 1.41 3.84 -15.11
N ASP A 9 1.54 2.90 -16.06
CA ASP A 9 1.92 3.16 -17.44
C ASP A 9 0.83 3.93 -18.17
N ASN A 10 -0.45 3.58 -18.00
CA ASN A 10 -1.55 4.42 -18.50
C ASN A 10 -1.51 5.84 -17.90
N HIS A 11 -1.13 6.00 -16.63
CA HIS A 11 -0.97 7.32 -16.01
C HIS A 11 0.23 8.10 -16.56
N LEU A 12 1.31 7.42 -16.95
CA LEU A 12 2.50 8.01 -17.56
C LEU A 12 2.22 8.39 -19.03
N GLU A 13 1.58 7.51 -19.79
CA GLU A 13 1.14 7.76 -21.18
C GLU A 13 0.15 8.92 -21.24
N LEU A 14 -0.83 8.99 -20.31
CA LEU A 14 -1.75 10.12 -20.21
C LEU A 14 -1.03 11.42 -19.79
N ARG A 15 -0.04 11.36 -18.88
CA ARG A 15 0.79 12.54 -18.56
C ARG A 15 1.59 13.02 -19.76
N THR A 16 2.12 12.08 -20.54
CA THR A 16 2.94 12.38 -21.72
C THR A 16 2.07 12.96 -22.83
N ALA A 17 0.89 12.40 -23.07
CA ALA A 17 -0.11 12.91 -24.02
C ALA A 17 -0.62 14.31 -23.62
N VAL A 18 -0.86 14.55 -22.32
CA VAL A 18 -1.23 15.90 -21.83
C VAL A 18 -0.07 16.88 -22.04
N ASN A 19 1.17 16.50 -21.73
CA ASN A 19 2.35 17.35 -21.92
C ASN A 19 2.64 17.63 -23.41
N ASP A 20 2.41 16.66 -24.29
CA ASP A 20 2.62 16.81 -25.73
C ASP A 20 1.54 17.69 -26.36
N GLU A 21 0.29 17.64 -25.90
CA GLU A 21 -0.72 18.62 -26.29
C GLU A 21 -0.48 20.01 -25.69
N MET A 22 0.06 20.11 -24.47
CA MET A 22 0.49 21.40 -23.90
C MET A 22 1.61 22.04 -24.74
N LYS A 23 2.51 21.24 -25.33
CA LYS A 23 3.57 21.72 -26.23
C LYS A 23 3.04 22.14 -27.61
N LYS A 24 2.05 21.42 -28.16
CA LYS A 24 1.42 21.80 -29.45
C LYS A 24 0.61 23.09 -29.37
N LEU A 25 0.08 23.42 -28.19
CA LEU A 25 -0.66 24.66 -27.93
C LEU A 25 0.24 25.85 -27.56
N GLY A 26 1.56 25.63 -27.41
CA GLY A 26 2.57 26.64 -27.09
C GLY A 26 3.24 27.29 -28.30
N GLY A 27 2.48 27.52 -29.39
CA GLY A 27 2.95 28.33 -30.52
C GLY A 27 3.11 29.80 -30.12
N GLU A 28 4.27 30.37 -30.43
CA GLU A 28 4.74 31.72 -30.10
C GLU A 28 3.70 32.84 -30.35
N SER A 29 3.29 33.58 -29.30
CA SER A 29 3.08 35.04 -29.37
C SER A 29 2.72 35.66 -28.01
N ASP A 30 3.54 36.64 -27.61
CA ASP A 30 3.27 37.89 -26.89
C ASP A 30 2.16 37.97 -25.80
N GLY A 31 2.60 38.03 -24.55
CA GLY A 31 2.27 39.17 -23.68
C GLY A 31 0.81 39.43 -23.28
N SER A 32 0.01 38.45 -22.83
CA SER A 32 -1.21 38.72 -22.01
C SER A 32 -1.72 37.49 -21.22
N LYS A 33 -1.65 37.57 -19.88
CA LYS A 33 -2.36 36.78 -18.83
C LYS A 33 -3.14 35.51 -19.26
N VAL A 34 -2.53 34.34 -19.13
CA VAL A 34 -3.24 33.03 -19.13
C VAL A 34 -3.63 32.67 -17.69
N LYS A 35 -4.92 32.48 -17.42
CA LYS A 35 -5.42 31.93 -16.14
C LYS A 35 -5.26 30.42 -16.14
N GLU A 36 -4.21 29.92 -15.49
CA GLU A 36 -4.06 28.49 -15.18
C GLU A 36 -5.10 28.06 -14.13
N ASN A 37 -5.91 27.02 -14.44
CA ASN A 37 -6.42 25.98 -13.52
C ASN A 37 -7.87 25.46 -13.70
N GLU A 38 -8.54 25.67 -14.84
CA GLU A 38 -9.83 25.02 -15.08
C GLU A 38 -9.93 24.52 -16.52
N PHE A 39 -9.59 23.24 -16.75
CA PHE A 39 -9.77 22.59 -18.05
C PHE A 39 -10.85 21.51 -17.93
N ARG A 40 -11.96 21.72 -18.63
CA ARG A 40 -13.02 20.74 -18.80
C ARG A 40 -12.78 19.99 -20.11
N VAL A 41 -12.49 18.69 -20.02
CA VAL A 41 -12.22 17.86 -21.21
C VAL A 41 -13.21 16.70 -21.20
N ILE A 42 -14.12 16.69 -22.17
CA ILE A 42 -15.01 15.54 -22.39
C ILE A 42 -14.20 14.50 -23.17
N VAL A 43 -13.62 13.53 -22.48
CA VAL A 43 -12.86 12.45 -23.11
C VAL A 43 -13.78 11.25 -23.34
N LYS A 44 -13.81 10.74 -24.56
CA LYS A 44 -14.43 9.43 -24.87
C LYS A 44 -13.42 8.34 -24.51
N ASP A 45 -13.60 7.68 -23.37
CA ASP A 45 -12.79 6.52 -22.99
C ASP A 45 -13.26 5.28 -23.79
N PRO A 46 -12.40 4.68 -24.63
CA PRO A 46 -12.76 3.52 -25.46
C PRO A 46 -12.92 2.22 -24.67
N THR A 47 -12.58 2.18 -23.37
CA THR A 47 -12.72 1.00 -22.51
C THR A 47 -14.08 0.90 -21.81
N VAL A 48 -14.93 1.93 -21.94
CA VAL A 48 -16.27 2.00 -21.33
C VAL A 48 -17.35 1.85 -22.41
N SER A 49 -18.45 1.18 -22.06
CA SER A 49 -19.64 1.00 -22.92
C SER A 49 -20.02 2.29 -23.64
N LYS A 50 -20.37 2.20 -24.95
CA LYS A 50 -20.79 3.31 -25.83
C LYS A 50 -21.95 4.18 -25.30
N THR A 51 -22.58 3.80 -24.19
CA THR A 51 -23.75 4.44 -23.61
C THR A 51 -23.45 5.42 -22.47
N GLU A 52 -22.25 5.43 -21.89
CA GLU A 52 -21.87 6.35 -20.81
C GLU A 52 -20.67 7.22 -21.23
N PHE A 53 -20.95 8.39 -21.82
CA PHE A 53 -19.95 9.45 -21.89
C PHE A 53 -19.72 9.99 -20.47
N GLU A 54 -18.57 9.67 -19.86
CA GLU A 54 -18.21 10.22 -18.55
C GLU A 54 -17.63 11.64 -18.72
N ASP A 55 -18.32 12.66 -18.20
CA ASP A 55 -17.76 14.00 -18.03
C ASP A 55 -16.55 13.93 -17.08
N ILE A 56 -15.34 14.08 -17.62
CA ILE A 56 -14.09 14.16 -16.85
C ILE A 56 -13.70 15.63 -16.65
N ILE A 57 -13.38 16.00 -15.41
CA ILE A 57 -12.93 17.36 -15.08
C ILE A 57 -11.61 17.29 -14.32
N TYR A 58 -10.66 18.15 -14.70
CA TYR A 58 -9.38 18.27 -14.01
C TYR A 58 -9.32 19.56 -13.20
N ILE A 59 -9.17 19.45 -11.89
CA ILE A 59 -9.12 20.61 -10.98
C ILE A 59 -8.07 20.36 -9.91
N LYS A 60 -7.05 21.23 -9.80
CA LYS A 60 -5.98 21.13 -8.79
C LYS A 60 -5.37 19.71 -8.68
N GLY A 61 -5.18 19.04 -9.82
CA GLY A 61 -4.66 17.66 -9.92
C GLY A 61 -5.67 16.55 -9.65
N HIS A 62 -6.93 16.86 -9.31
CA HIS A 62 -7.99 15.86 -9.19
C HIS A 62 -8.54 15.49 -10.56
N ARG A 63 -8.67 14.19 -10.83
CA ARG A 63 -9.40 13.66 -11.99
C ARG A 63 -10.81 13.29 -11.57
N PHE A 64 -11.74 14.22 -11.74
CA PHE A 64 -13.14 14.09 -11.35
C PHE A 64 -13.95 13.36 -12.40
N VAL A 65 -14.72 12.36 -11.95
CA VAL A 65 -15.67 11.62 -12.79
C VAL A 65 -17.05 11.74 -12.16
N ARG A 66 -18.06 12.05 -12.98
CA ARG A 66 -19.47 12.12 -12.55
C ARG A 66 -19.93 10.72 -12.13
N ARG A 67 -20.66 10.62 -11.01
CA ARG A 67 -21.11 9.33 -10.48
C ARG A 67 -22.61 9.13 -10.61
N SER A 68 -23.00 7.87 -10.79
CA SER A 68 -24.39 7.41 -10.89
C SER A 68 -25.22 7.73 -9.63
N SER A 69 -26.55 7.72 -9.77
CA SER A 69 -27.52 7.99 -8.70
C SER A 69 -27.72 6.83 -7.71
N ILE A 70 -27.06 5.68 -7.91
CA ILE A 70 -27.28 4.47 -7.10
C ILE A 70 -26.41 4.46 -5.82
N GLY A 71 -27.03 4.18 -4.68
CA GLY A 71 -26.38 3.98 -3.37
C GLY A 71 -26.64 5.12 -2.38
N SER A 72 -25.91 5.15 -1.26
CA SER A 72 -26.08 6.17 -0.23
C SER A 72 -25.66 7.57 -0.69
N ASN A 73 -26.30 8.61 -0.13
CA ASN A 73 -26.00 10.02 -0.37
C ASN A 73 -24.66 10.39 0.30
N PRO A 74 -23.60 10.75 -0.44
CA PRO A 74 -22.33 11.17 0.14
C PRO A 74 -22.41 12.59 0.69
N VAL A 75 -21.42 12.97 1.49
CA VAL A 75 -21.21 14.36 1.92
C VAL A 75 -20.19 15.03 1.00
N CYS A 76 -20.46 16.27 0.61
CA CYS A 76 -19.53 17.08 -0.17
C CYS A 76 -18.37 17.54 0.70
N GLU A 77 -17.13 17.29 0.28
CA GLU A 77 -15.92 17.69 1.00
C GLU A 77 -15.54 19.17 0.80
N THR A 78 -16.32 19.92 0.02
CA THR A 78 -16.12 21.36 -0.19
C THR A 78 -17.06 22.18 0.70
N CYS A 79 -18.36 21.90 0.64
CA CYS A 79 -19.37 22.65 1.39
C CYS A 79 -19.91 21.91 2.62
N THR A 80 -19.50 20.66 2.87
CA THR A 80 -19.94 19.79 3.99
C THR A 80 -21.41 19.39 4.02
N TYR A 81 -22.20 19.79 3.01
CA TYR A 81 -23.59 19.36 2.89
C TYR A 81 -23.73 18.00 2.18
N SER A 82 -24.80 17.30 2.51
CA SER A 82 -25.20 16.06 1.83
C SER A 82 -25.46 16.31 0.34
N ILE A 83 -25.00 15.37 -0.47
CA ILE A 83 -25.25 15.29 -1.91
C ILE A 83 -26.43 14.35 -2.12
N TRP A 84 -27.56 14.92 -2.54
CA TRP A 84 -28.78 14.17 -2.83
C TRP A 84 -28.74 13.59 -4.23
N ARG A 85 -28.18 12.38 -4.39
CA ARG A 85 -27.80 11.81 -5.71
C ARG A 85 -28.96 11.60 -6.68
N MET A 86 -30.19 11.55 -6.18
CA MET A 86 -31.41 11.43 -6.99
C MET A 86 -31.74 12.72 -7.74
N ILE A 87 -31.25 13.88 -7.27
CA ILE A 87 -31.57 15.20 -7.81
C ILE A 87 -30.34 16.10 -8.03
N GLN A 88 -29.18 15.73 -7.50
CA GLN A 88 -27.93 16.47 -7.59
C GLN A 88 -26.85 15.64 -8.26
N ASN A 89 -26.18 16.25 -9.23
CA ASN A 89 -24.96 15.70 -9.81
C ASN A 89 -23.76 15.98 -8.89
N TYR A 90 -22.86 15.01 -8.79
CA TYR A 90 -21.63 15.16 -8.05
C TYR A 90 -20.49 14.43 -8.74
N TYR A 91 -19.29 14.90 -8.44
CA TYR A 91 -18.06 14.35 -8.92
C TYR A 91 -17.32 13.63 -7.81
N ARG A 92 -16.64 12.55 -8.17
CA ARG A 92 -15.69 11.86 -7.30
C ARG A 92 -14.35 11.76 -8.02
N CYS A 93 -13.29 12.23 -7.37
CA CYS A 93 -11.94 12.04 -7.87
C CYS A 93 -11.61 10.54 -7.89
N VAL A 94 -11.18 10.02 -9.05
CA VAL A 94 -10.85 8.59 -9.19
C VAL A 94 -9.59 8.21 -8.41
N SER A 95 -8.68 9.16 -8.19
CA SER A 95 -7.37 8.88 -7.62
C SER A 95 -7.35 8.97 -6.09
N CYS A 96 -7.96 10.00 -5.50
CA CYS A 96 -8.00 10.17 -4.04
C CYS A 96 -9.38 9.99 -3.41
N GLY A 97 -10.43 9.83 -4.22
CA GLY A 97 -11.78 9.65 -3.71
C GLY A 97 -12.51 10.91 -3.24
N TYR A 98 -11.92 12.10 -3.35
CA TYR A 98 -12.54 13.40 -3.00
C TYR A 98 -13.91 13.54 -3.68
N LYS A 99 -14.92 14.01 -2.94
CA LYS A 99 -16.30 14.14 -3.45
C LYS A 99 -16.78 15.57 -3.33
N CYS A 100 -17.39 16.10 -4.37
CA CYS A 100 -18.05 17.40 -4.30
C CYS A 100 -19.25 17.51 -5.23
N HIS A 101 -20.21 18.38 -4.90
CA HIS A 101 -21.26 18.78 -5.83
C HIS A 101 -20.65 19.31 -7.13
N SER A 102 -21.41 19.20 -8.22
CA SER A 102 -21.04 19.84 -9.49
C SER A 102 -20.78 21.35 -9.33
N SER A 103 -21.57 22.04 -8.51
CA SER A 103 -21.43 23.48 -8.21
C SER A 103 -20.26 23.82 -7.29
N CYS A 104 -19.70 22.83 -6.58
CA CYS A 104 -18.57 23.04 -5.66
C CYS A 104 -17.20 22.83 -6.32
N THR A 105 -17.17 22.40 -7.59
CA THR A 105 -15.95 22.05 -8.32
C THR A 105 -14.93 23.20 -8.38
N SER A 106 -15.38 24.42 -8.69
CA SER A 106 -14.50 25.60 -8.75
C SER A 106 -13.98 26.06 -7.38
N ASN A 107 -14.54 25.54 -6.27
CA ASN A 107 -14.17 25.89 -4.90
C ASN A 107 -13.41 24.79 -4.14
N VAL A 108 -12.92 23.75 -4.84
CA VAL A 108 -12.13 22.69 -4.21
C VAL A 108 -10.90 23.29 -3.49
N PRO A 109 -10.75 23.12 -2.17
CA PRO A 109 -9.80 23.89 -1.38
C PRO A 109 -8.35 23.42 -1.56
N ARG A 110 -8.15 22.10 -1.76
CA ARG A 110 -6.83 21.47 -1.74
C ARG A 110 -6.48 20.76 -3.05
N THR A 111 -5.19 20.62 -3.31
CA THR A 111 -4.67 19.77 -4.38
C THR A 111 -4.98 18.30 -4.13
N CYS A 112 -4.94 17.49 -5.18
CA CYS A 112 -5.18 16.06 -5.05
C CYS A 112 -4.05 15.36 -4.29
N VAL A 113 -4.39 14.70 -3.18
CA VAL A 113 -3.40 13.99 -2.36
C VAL A 113 -2.69 12.85 -3.09
N SER A 114 -3.33 12.26 -4.13
CA SER A 114 -2.69 11.21 -4.92
C SER A 114 -1.51 11.75 -5.75
N PHE A 115 -1.50 13.05 -6.05
CA PHE A 115 -0.35 13.68 -6.68
C PHE A 115 0.85 13.70 -5.74
N GLU A 116 0.63 14.02 -4.47
CA GLU A 116 1.68 14.01 -3.43
C GLU A 116 2.23 12.60 -3.19
N VAL A 117 1.32 11.63 -2.99
CA VAL A 117 1.66 10.20 -2.80
C VAL A 117 2.33 9.58 -4.03
N GLY A 118 2.13 10.17 -5.22
CA GLY A 118 2.72 9.71 -6.47
C GLY A 118 4.12 10.26 -6.76
N LYS A 119 4.67 11.13 -5.89
CA LYS A 119 6.04 11.62 -6.05
C LYS A 119 7.06 10.52 -5.72
N LYS A 120 8.21 10.54 -6.39
CA LYS A 120 9.27 9.54 -6.20
C LYS A 120 9.91 9.60 -4.81
N ASP A 121 9.95 10.80 -4.24
CA ASP A 121 10.50 11.16 -2.93
C ASP A 121 9.41 11.21 -1.84
N PHE A 122 8.23 10.63 -2.10
CA PHE A 122 7.19 10.57 -1.09
C PHE A 122 7.63 9.70 0.09
N GLU A 123 7.56 10.27 1.29
CA GLU A 123 7.82 9.58 2.55
C GLU A 123 6.67 9.82 3.54
N LEU A 124 6.43 8.82 4.40
CA LEU A 124 5.48 8.97 5.49
C LEU A 124 6.06 9.88 6.58
N ILE A 125 5.19 10.68 7.21
CA ILE A 125 5.57 11.40 8.43
C ILE A 125 5.78 10.39 9.55
N MET A 126 7.05 10.20 9.93
CA MET A 126 7.48 9.25 10.97
C MET A 126 7.76 9.90 12.33
N LYS A 127 7.45 11.20 12.48
CA LYS A 127 7.44 11.90 13.78
C LYS A 127 6.03 11.82 14.38
N ILE A 128 5.94 11.52 15.67
CA ILE A 128 4.64 11.52 16.38
C ILE A 128 4.16 12.96 16.48
N CYS A 129 3.02 13.26 15.83
CA CYS A 129 2.35 14.56 15.86
C CYS A 129 3.34 15.74 15.88
N PRO A 130 4.01 16.04 14.75
CA PRO A 130 5.03 17.10 14.67
C PRO A 130 4.36 18.47 14.73
N GLU A 131 3.85 18.81 15.91
CA GLU A 131 2.96 19.93 16.15
C GLU A 131 3.67 21.26 15.87
N SER A 132 3.00 22.13 15.10
CA SER A 132 3.36 23.55 15.02
C SER A 132 2.26 24.39 15.65
N SER A 133 2.62 25.49 16.29
CA SER A 133 1.63 26.36 16.92
C SER A 133 0.65 26.93 15.88
N LEU A 134 -0.55 27.29 16.33
CA LEU A 134 -1.53 27.95 15.47
C LEU A 134 -1.00 29.31 14.94
N SER A 135 -0.18 29.99 15.74
CA SER A 135 0.51 31.22 15.37
C SER A 135 1.50 31.00 14.22
N ASP A 136 2.24 29.88 14.19
CA ASP A 136 3.14 29.53 13.08
C ASP A 136 2.37 29.30 11.77
N GLN A 137 1.08 28.99 11.85
CA GLN A 137 0.17 28.87 10.71
C GLN A 137 -0.59 30.17 10.39
N ALA A 138 -0.20 31.29 11.00
CA ALA A 138 -0.87 32.58 10.88
C ALA A 138 -2.38 32.50 11.15
N PHE A 139 -2.80 31.65 12.11
CA PHE A 139 -4.21 31.42 12.45
C PHE A 139 -5.07 30.97 11.26
N THR A 140 -4.46 30.28 10.28
CA THR A 140 -5.17 29.74 9.12
C THR A 140 -5.20 28.22 9.08
N CYS A 141 -6.30 27.69 8.56
CA CYS A 141 -6.44 26.27 8.25
C CYS A 141 -5.37 25.88 7.22
N PHE A 142 -4.65 24.78 7.51
CA PHE A 142 -3.56 24.33 6.67
C PHE A 142 -3.98 24.03 5.22
N ASP A 143 -5.16 23.43 5.01
CA ASP A 143 -5.68 23.09 3.67
C ASP A 143 -6.32 24.29 2.95
N CYS A 144 -7.36 24.89 3.54
CA CYS A 144 -8.20 25.88 2.83
C CYS A 144 -7.85 27.35 3.12
N LYS A 145 -6.88 27.61 4.01
CA LYS A 145 -6.43 28.95 4.43
C LYS A 145 -7.48 29.83 5.11
N LYS A 146 -8.66 29.29 5.45
CA LYS A 146 -9.68 29.99 6.25
C LYS A 146 -9.11 30.32 7.64
N GLN A 147 -9.44 31.49 8.17
CA GLN A 147 -9.14 31.88 9.55
C GLN A 147 -9.76 30.89 10.55
N ILE A 148 -9.00 30.52 11.57
CA ILE A 148 -9.38 29.58 12.62
C ILE A 148 -8.79 30.03 13.95
N ALA A 149 -9.48 29.71 15.05
CA ALA A 149 -9.06 30.07 16.40
C ALA A 149 -9.44 28.96 17.40
N PHE A 150 -8.89 29.03 18.60
CA PHE A 150 -9.36 28.23 19.72
C PHE A 150 -10.54 28.93 20.39
N GLY A 151 -11.63 28.20 20.64
CA GLY A 151 -12.77 28.69 21.43
C GLY A 151 -13.79 29.57 20.71
N GLU A 152 -14.96 29.67 21.35
CA GLU A 152 -16.14 30.51 21.11
C GLU A 152 -16.99 30.28 19.83
N ASP A 153 -16.42 29.95 18.68
CA ASP A 153 -17.20 29.69 17.45
C ASP A 153 -16.92 28.31 16.86
N ALA A 154 -17.86 27.39 17.03
CA ALA A 154 -17.79 26.03 16.50
C ALA A 154 -17.58 25.97 14.96
N LEU A 155 -17.90 27.05 14.23
CA LEU A 155 -17.70 27.11 12.78
C LEU A 155 -16.25 27.36 12.36
N ASN A 156 -15.42 27.89 13.27
CA ASN A 156 -14.02 28.26 13.03
C ASN A 156 -13.05 27.64 14.05
N GLU A 157 -13.52 26.68 14.85
CA GLU A 157 -12.71 25.96 15.82
C GLU A 157 -11.53 25.24 15.14
N ALA A 158 -10.32 25.55 15.61
CA ALA A 158 -9.09 24.93 15.15
C ALA A 158 -8.98 23.49 15.66
N LYS A 159 -8.89 22.53 14.74
CA LYS A 159 -8.72 21.09 15.02
C LYS A 159 -7.33 20.61 14.65
N LEU A 160 -6.65 19.93 15.58
CA LEU A 160 -5.33 19.35 15.37
C LEU A 160 -5.41 18.00 14.66
N CYS A 161 -4.67 17.84 13.56
CA CYS A 161 -4.48 16.54 12.92
C CYS A 161 -3.27 15.82 13.50
N ASP A 162 -3.45 14.61 14.04
CA ASP A 162 -2.37 13.85 14.68
C ASP A 162 -1.25 13.44 13.71
N TYR A 163 -1.59 13.19 12.43
CA TYR A 163 -0.61 12.80 11.42
C TYR A 163 0.33 13.94 11.01
N THR A 164 -0.21 15.15 10.75
CA THR A 164 0.59 16.27 10.25
C THR A 164 1.05 17.22 11.36
N GLY A 165 0.46 17.17 12.56
CA GLY A 165 0.70 18.16 13.62
C GLY A 165 0.24 19.58 13.24
N LYS A 166 -0.71 19.70 12.31
CA LYS A 166 -1.22 20.99 11.81
C LYS A 166 -2.66 21.21 12.23
N TYR A 167 -3.07 22.48 12.26
CA TYR A 167 -4.42 22.90 12.58
C TYR A 167 -5.29 23.12 11.33
N TYR A 168 -6.54 22.69 11.42
CA TYR A 168 -7.53 22.68 10.34
C TYR A 168 -8.88 23.22 10.82
N CYS A 169 -9.66 23.79 9.90
CA CYS A 169 -11.05 24.17 10.20
C CYS A 169 -11.98 22.95 10.22
N PRO A 170 -13.21 23.08 10.77
CA PRO A 170 -14.18 21.98 10.85
C PRO A 170 -14.60 21.40 9.48
N THR A 171 -14.48 22.16 8.39
CA THR A 171 -14.79 21.65 7.04
C THR A 171 -13.68 20.77 6.47
N CYS A 172 -12.43 20.95 6.90
CA CYS A 172 -11.28 20.17 6.46
C CYS A 172 -10.92 19.04 7.43
N HIS A 173 -11.46 19.06 8.65
CA HIS A 173 -11.20 18.06 9.69
C HIS A 173 -12.48 17.54 10.32
N TRP A 174 -12.89 16.34 9.89
CA TRP A 174 -14.15 15.70 10.30
C TRP A 174 -13.98 14.74 11.48
N ASP A 175 -12.85 14.81 12.18
CA ASP A 175 -12.49 13.91 13.27
C ASP A 175 -12.46 12.44 12.84
N ASP A 176 -12.16 12.21 11.56
CA ASP A 176 -11.93 10.88 11.02
C ASP A 176 -10.75 10.23 11.73
N GLU A 177 -10.84 8.94 12.04
CA GLU A 177 -9.79 8.24 12.79
C GLU A 177 -9.00 7.26 11.91
N MET A 178 -7.67 7.32 11.98
CA MET A 178 -6.77 6.44 11.26
C MET A 178 -5.63 5.94 12.18
N PRO A 179 -5.06 4.74 11.93
CA PRO A 179 -3.79 4.34 12.51
C PRO A 179 -2.67 5.30 12.06
N ILE A 180 -1.77 5.65 12.97
CA ILE A 180 -0.69 6.61 12.69
C ILE A 180 0.65 5.88 12.60
N PRO A 181 1.34 5.89 11.44
CA PRO A 181 2.58 5.15 11.23
C PRO A 181 3.64 5.38 12.31
N ALA A 182 3.90 6.63 12.66
CA ALA A 182 4.87 7.00 13.70
C ALA A 182 4.53 6.38 15.07
N ARG A 183 3.25 6.32 15.45
CA ARG A 183 2.81 5.76 16.75
C ARG A 183 2.86 4.23 16.77
N LEU A 184 2.52 3.58 15.65
CA LEU A 184 2.67 2.13 15.50
C LEU A 184 4.13 1.70 15.67
N VAL A 185 5.05 2.43 15.06
CA VAL A 185 6.48 2.07 15.07
C VAL A 185 7.19 2.49 16.35
N LEU A 186 6.98 3.71 16.83
CA LEU A 186 7.75 4.24 17.95
C LEU A 186 7.15 3.85 19.32
N ASN A 187 5.82 3.73 19.40
CA ASN A 187 5.11 3.49 20.66
C ASN A 187 4.35 2.16 20.71
N LEU A 188 4.34 1.38 19.63
CA LEU A 188 3.53 0.17 19.50
C LEU A 188 2.04 0.44 19.77
N ASP A 189 1.59 1.66 19.47
CA ASP A 189 0.26 2.18 19.77
C ASP A 189 -0.63 2.04 18.54
N HIS A 190 -1.50 1.01 18.56
CA HIS A 190 -2.47 0.74 17.50
C HIS A 190 -3.75 1.59 17.61
N LYS A 191 -3.92 2.41 18.67
CA LYS A 191 -5.15 3.19 18.81
C LYS A 191 -5.19 4.28 17.74
N LYS A 192 -6.28 4.29 16.97
CA LYS A 192 -6.51 5.30 15.91
C LYS A 192 -6.53 6.71 16.50
N ARG A 193 -6.15 7.69 15.70
CA ARG A 193 -6.12 9.12 16.05
C ARG A 193 -6.89 9.93 15.05
N LYS A 194 -7.44 11.05 15.51
CA LYS A 194 -8.16 11.99 14.67
C LYS A 194 -7.23 12.65 13.66
N VAL A 195 -7.65 12.68 12.41
CA VAL A 195 -6.90 13.25 11.29
C VAL A 195 -7.79 14.10 10.39
N CYS A 196 -7.17 15.05 9.69
CA CYS A 196 -7.86 15.84 8.67
C CYS A 196 -8.19 14.96 7.44
N ARG A 197 -9.07 15.48 6.58
CA ARG A 197 -9.52 14.79 5.37
C ARG A 197 -8.37 14.45 4.41
N SER A 198 -7.42 15.37 4.22
CA SER A 198 -6.25 15.12 3.36
C SER A 198 -5.37 13.99 3.91
N SER A 199 -5.02 14.05 5.20
CA SER A 199 -4.25 12.99 5.89
C SER A 199 -4.93 11.63 5.86
N LYS A 200 -6.25 11.59 6.07
CA LYS A 200 -7.02 10.35 5.94
C LYS A 200 -6.84 9.70 4.58
N GLU A 201 -6.97 10.47 3.51
CA GLU A 201 -6.84 9.92 2.15
C GLU A 201 -5.38 9.57 1.82
N ILE A 202 -4.39 10.32 2.31
CA ILE A 202 -2.96 9.91 2.22
C ILE A 202 -2.76 8.55 2.88
N LEU A 203 -3.13 8.42 4.16
CA LEU A 203 -2.96 7.20 4.94
C LEU A 203 -3.69 6.02 4.28
N ARG A 204 -4.88 6.23 3.71
CA ARG A 204 -5.61 5.18 2.98
C ARG A 204 -4.93 4.75 1.68
N LEU A 205 -4.36 5.67 0.93
CA LEU A 205 -3.65 5.38 -0.32
C LEU A 205 -2.32 4.65 -0.08
N THR A 206 -1.74 4.81 1.12
CA THR A 206 -0.44 4.25 1.47
C THR A 206 -0.50 3.07 2.44
N GLN A 207 -1.65 2.80 3.08
CA GLN A 207 -1.74 1.82 4.18
C GLN A 207 -1.25 0.40 3.83
N ASN A 208 -1.41 -0.02 2.57
CA ASN A 208 -0.99 -1.34 2.09
C ASN A 208 0.34 -1.31 1.33
N LYS A 209 1.00 -0.15 1.23
CA LYS A 209 2.30 -0.02 0.57
C LYS A 209 3.42 -0.30 1.59
N PRO A 210 4.43 -1.12 1.25
CA PRO A 210 5.54 -1.45 2.16
C PRO A 210 6.55 -0.29 2.23
N LEU A 211 6.18 0.81 2.90
CA LEU A 211 6.96 2.06 2.96
C LEU A 211 7.77 2.22 4.24
N ILE A 212 7.62 1.32 5.22
CA ILE A 212 8.22 1.48 6.56
C ILE A 212 9.35 0.48 6.72
N ARG A 213 10.59 0.97 6.87
CA ARG A 213 11.72 0.14 7.28
C ARG A 213 11.89 0.20 8.79
N LEU A 214 11.49 -0.85 9.50
CA LEU A 214 11.50 -0.86 10.98
C LEU A 214 12.89 -0.62 11.57
N ALA A 215 13.93 -1.12 10.90
CA ALA A 215 15.32 -0.97 11.32
C ALA A 215 15.78 0.50 11.40
N ASP A 216 15.11 1.43 10.71
CA ASP A 216 15.50 2.85 10.71
C ASP A 216 14.95 3.60 11.94
N PHE A 217 13.94 3.04 12.61
CA PHE A 217 13.19 3.76 13.65
C PHE A 217 13.20 3.06 15.01
N ASN A 218 13.12 1.73 15.05
CA ASN A 218 12.96 1.00 16.30
C ASN A 218 13.53 -0.43 16.21
N GLN A 219 14.87 -0.53 16.17
CA GLN A 219 15.58 -1.81 16.05
C GLN A 219 15.34 -2.75 17.24
N THR A 220 15.11 -2.18 18.43
CA THR A 220 15.08 -2.96 19.68
C THR A 220 13.68 -3.44 20.02
N ALA A 221 12.64 -2.60 19.95
CA ALA A 221 11.32 -3.00 20.44
C ALA A 221 10.71 -4.14 19.61
N PHE A 222 10.86 -4.09 18.28
CA PHE A 222 10.32 -5.11 17.39
C PHE A 222 11.03 -6.46 17.51
N LYS A 223 12.31 -6.48 17.87
CA LYS A 223 13.07 -7.72 18.04
C LYS A 223 12.55 -8.60 19.18
N TYR A 224 12.04 -7.97 20.24
CA TYR A 224 11.61 -8.70 21.44
C TYR A 224 10.10 -8.97 21.48
N LEU A 225 9.31 -8.32 20.63
CA LEU A 225 7.88 -8.57 20.52
C LEU A 225 7.62 -9.94 19.90
N ASP A 226 6.95 -10.82 20.65
CA ASP A 226 6.64 -12.17 20.18
C ASP A 226 5.74 -12.17 18.94
N ILE A 227 4.77 -11.24 18.87
CA ILE A 227 3.92 -11.08 17.69
C ILE A 227 4.72 -10.78 16.41
N MET A 228 5.84 -10.07 16.54
CA MET A 228 6.70 -9.72 15.40
C MET A 228 7.59 -10.89 15.00
N LYS A 229 8.08 -11.69 15.95
CA LYS A 229 8.78 -12.94 15.65
C LYS A 229 7.85 -13.93 14.93
N CYS A 230 6.61 -14.04 15.38
CA CYS A 230 5.60 -14.87 14.72
C CYS A 230 5.33 -14.37 13.29
N LEU A 231 5.18 -13.05 13.10
CA LEU A 231 4.98 -12.46 11.77
C LEU A 231 6.19 -12.68 10.85
N GLU A 232 7.42 -12.58 11.37
CA GLU A 232 8.64 -12.88 10.63
C GLU A 232 8.69 -14.35 10.19
N LYS A 233 8.35 -15.29 11.09
CA LYS A 233 8.22 -16.72 10.74
C LYS A 233 7.18 -16.94 9.65
N VAL A 234 5.99 -16.37 9.80
CA VAL A 234 4.91 -16.45 8.80
C VAL A 234 5.38 -15.94 7.43
N ARG A 235 6.11 -14.82 7.38
CA ARG A 235 6.68 -14.29 6.13
C ARG A 235 7.66 -15.29 5.49
N LEU A 236 8.54 -15.92 6.28
CA LEU A 236 9.46 -16.95 5.79
C LEU A 236 8.71 -18.16 5.23
N ASP A 237 7.67 -18.62 5.93
CA ASP A 237 6.85 -19.75 5.50
C ASP A 237 6.12 -19.44 4.18
N VAL A 238 5.57 -18.23 4.03
CA VAL A 238 4.95 -17.77 2.77
C VAL A 238 5.95 -17.80 1.61
N VAL A 239 7.18 -17.31 1.83
CA VAL A 239 8.25 -17.32 0.82
C VAL A 239 8.63 -18.76 0.45
N ALA A 240 8.78 -19.64 1.44
CA ALA A 240 9.12 -21.04 1.23
C ALA A 240 8.00 -21.79 0.48
N MET A 241 6.74 -21.62 0.87
CA MET A 241 5.57 -22.18 0.19
C MET A 241 5.38 -21.64 -1.23
N GLY A 242 5.82 -20.40 -1.50
CA GLY A 242 5.75 -19.77 -2.82
C GLY A 242 6.38 -20.58 -3.95
N LYS A 243 7.37 -21.44 -3.66
CA LYS A 243 8.00 -22.34 -4.65
C LYS A 243 7.02 -23.36 -5.22
N TYR A 244 6.15 -23.91 -4.38
CA TYR A 244 5.13 -24.88 -4.79
C TYR A 244 4.04 -24.21 -5.61
N PHE A 245 3.63 -23.01 -5.20
CA PHE A 245 2.57 -22.26 -5.86
C PHE A 245 2.93 -21.76 -7.26
N LYS A 246 4.20 -21.47 -7.52
CA LYS A 246 4.68 -21.07 -8.85
C LYS A 246 4.47 -22.16 -9.90
N VAL A 247 4.52 -23.43 -9.50
CA VAL A 247 4.45 -24.60 -10.41
C VAL A 247 3.07 -25.26 -10.39
N CYS A 248 2.29 -25.03 -9.33
CA CYS A 248 0.96 -25.60 -9.17
C CYS A 248 -0.07 -24.93 -10.09
N SER A 249 -0.70 -25.71 -10.96
CA SER A 249 -1.80 -25.26 -11.84
C SER A 249 -3.20 -25.48 -11.25
N ASN A 250 -3.29 -25.95 -9.99
CA ASN A 250 -4.57 -26.23 -9.34
C ASN A 250 -5.33 -24.93 -9.03
N LYS A 251 -6.61 -24.87 -9.38
CA LYS A 251 -7.49 -23.71 -9.13
C LYS A 251 -7.57 -23.33 -7.64
N SER A 252 -7.48 -24.31 -6.74
CA SER A 252 -7.44 -24.08 -5.29
C SER A 252 -6.23 -23.23 -4.89
N CYS A 253 -5.05 -23.57 -5.43
CA CYS A 253 -3.81 -22.81 -5.21
C CYS A 253 -3.91 -21.37 -5.74
N VAL A 254 -4.49 -21.17 -6.92
CA VAL A 254 -4.69 -19.80 -7.48
C VAL A 254 -5.59 -18.95 -6.59
N ASN A 255 -6.64 -19.53 -6.00
CA ASN A 255 -7.52 -18.81 -5.09
C ASN A 255 -6.83 -18.50 -3.76
N MET A 256 -6.05 -19.44 -3.23
CA MET A 256 -5.21 -19.26 -2.05
C MET A 256 -4.20 -18.11 -2.22
N LEU A 257 -3.54 -18.01 -3.38
CA LEU A 257 -2.63 -16.91 -3.68
C LEU A 257 -3.34 -15.53 -3.72
N LYS A 258 -4.61 -15.48 -4.11
CA LYS A 258 -5.39 -14.22 -4.05
C LYS A 258 -5.61 -13.76 -2.61
N GLU A 259 -5.76 -14.68 -1.65
CA GLU A 259 -5.85 -14.35 -0.22
C GLU A 259 -4.56 -13.67 0.27
N LEU A 260 -3.40 -14.04 -0.32
CA LEU A 260 -2.11 -13.43 -0.02
C LEU A 260 -1.76 -12.22 -0.89
N GLN A 261 -2.61 -11.78 -1.80
CA GLN A 261 -2.24 -10.73 -2.76
C GLN A 261 -1.84 -9.42 -2.05
N THR A 262 -2.48 -9.11 -0.93
CA THR A 262 -2.15 -7.96 -0.07
C THR A 262 -0.79 -8.06 0.63
N PHE A 263 -0.16 -9.24 0.60
CA PHE A 263 1.14 -9.55 1.19
C PHE A 263 2.18 -9.97 0.14
N SER A 264 1.90 -9.73 -1.14
CA SER A 264 2.81 -10.08 -2.26
C SER A 264 4.22 -9.52 -2.09
N TYR A 265 4.37 -8.35 -1.46
CA TYR A 265 5.67 -7.74 -1.15
C TYR A 265 6.51 -8.53 -0.13
N PHE A 266 5.95 -9.53 0.57
CA PHE A 266 6.74 -10.45 1.40
C PHE A 266 7.83 -11.16 0.59
N LEU A 267 7.59 -11.34 -0.71
CA LEU A 267 8.53 -11.93 -1.66
C LEU A 267 9.63 -10.94 -2.11
N GLU A 268 9.44 -9.63 -1.90
CA GLU A 268 10.31 -8.56 -2.40
C GLU A 268 11.36 -8.11 -1.38
N GLY A 269 11.10 -8.27 -0.08
CA GLY A 269 12.09 -7.94 0.96
C GLY A 269 11.58 -8.08 2.39
N LYS A 270 12.47 -8.50 3.29
CA LYS A 270 12.14 -8.76 4.71
C LYS A 270 11.98 -7.51 5.58
N ASP A 271 12.60 -6.39 5.18
CA ASP A 271 12.80 -5.23 6.05
C ASP A 271 11.72 -4.16 5.93
N LEU A 272 10.83 -4.27 4.93
CA LEU A 272 9.75 -3.31 4.70
C LEU A 272 8.40 -3.82 5.22
N PHE A 273 7.64 -2.88 5.77
CA PHE A 273 6.33 -3.12 6.37
C PHE A 273 5.35 -2.07 5.87
N SER A 274 4.09 -2.48 5.78
CA SER A 274 2.99 -1.55 5.50
C SER A 274 2.37 -1.05 6.81
N THR A 275 1.71 0.12 6.78
CA THR A 275 1.02 0.64 7.98
C THR A 275 -0.10 -0.30 8.43
N ASN A 276 -0.83 -0.89 7.49
CA ASN A 276 -1.92 -1.81 7.78
C ASN A 276 -1.40 -3.11 8.41
N GLU A 277 -0.31 -3.66 7.91
CA GLU A 277 0.31 -4.84 8.50
C GLU A 277 0.72 -4.62 9.96
N LEU A 278 1.41 -3.51 10.26
CA LEU A 278 1.81 -3.19 11.63
C LEU A 278 0.58 -2.96 12.54
N PHE A 279 -0.45 -2.30 12.03
CA PHE A 279 -1.69 -2.07 12.76
C PHE A 279 -2.40 -3.39 13.09
N GLU A 280 -2.61 -4.26 12.10
CA GLU A 280 -3.30 -5.54 12.27
C GLU A 280 -2.48 -6.53 13.12
N ALA A 281 -1.14 -6.49 13.01
CA ALA A 281 -0.25 -7.27 13.87
C ALA A 281 -0.40 -6.86 15.34
N LEU A 282 -0.34 -5.56 15.63
CA LEU A 282 -0.49 -5.04 17.00
C LEU A 282 -1.92 -5.19 17.54
N ASN A 283 -2.93 -5.25 16.67
CA ASN A 283 -4.31 -5.54 17.07
C ASN A 283 -4.51 -7.03 17.41
N GLY A 284 -3.60 -7.91 16.98
CA GLY A 284 -3.58 -9.35 17.28
C GLY A 284 -4.24 -10.24 16.24
N ASP A 285 -5.02 -9.68 15.30
CA ASP A 285 -5.83 -10.48 14.36
C ASP A 285 -5.02 -11.01 13.16
N LEU A 286 -3.92 -10.34 12.80
CA LEU A 286 -3.20 -10.63 11.56
C LEU A 286 -2.55 -12.02 11.57
N VAL A 287 -1.77 -12.31 12.62
CA VAL A 287 -0.95 -13.52 12.68
C VAL A 287 -1.84 -14.76 12.69
N ASP A 288 -2.92 -14.75 13.46
CA ASP A 288 -3.90 -15.84 13.48
C ASP A 288 -4.56 -16.08 12.11
N GLY A 289 -4.91 -15.00 11.40
CA GLY A 289 -5.48 -15.08 10.06
C GLY A 289 -4.49 -15.66 9.03
N LEU A 290 -3.23 -15.25 9.11
CA LEU A 290 -2.16 -15.76 8.24
C LEU A 290 -1.83 -17.22 8.56
N MET A 291 -1.72 -17.60 9.83
CA MET A 291 -1.48 -18.99 10.25
C MET A 291 -2.58 -19.92 9.74
N LYS A 292 -3.87 -19.55 9.88
CA LYS A 292 -4.98 -20.32 9.32
C LYS A 292 -4.90 -20.46 7.80
N SER A 293 -4.37 -19.45 7.11
CA SER A 293 -4.17 -19.51 5.66
C SER A 293 -3.02 -20.44 5.30
N LEU A 294 -1.90 -20.35 6.03
CA LEU A 294 -0.76 -21.27 5.91
C LEU A 294 -1.14 -22.73 6.19
N ASP A 295 -2.02 -23.00 7.15
CA ASP A 295 -2.51 -24.37 7.40
C ASP A 295 -3.26 -24.96 6.21
N LYS A 296 -4.11 -24.14 5.55
CA LYS A 296 -4.78 -24.55 4.30
C LYS A 296 -3.77 -24.83 3.20
N PHE A 297 -2.72 -24.03 3.13
CA PHE A 297 -1.66 -24.15 2.12
C PHE A 297 -0.85 -25.42 2.33
N ARG A 298 -0.45 -25.67 3.57
CA ARG A 298 0.23 -26.89 3.99
C ARG A 298 -0.61 -28.11 3.62
N LYS A 299 -1.90 -28.13 3.98
CA LYS A 299 -2.81 -29.21 3.61
C LYS A 299 -2.87 -29.43 2.09
N HIS A 300 -2.95 -28.36 1.31
CA HIS A 300 -2.95 -28.45 -0.15
C HIS A 300 -1.65 -29.05 -0.69
N ILE A 301 -0.49 -28.57 -0.21
CA ILE A 301 0.83 -28.98 -0.68
C ILE A 301 1.11 -30.45 -0.32
N GLU A 302 0.81 -30.84 0.92
CA GLU A 302 1.15 -32.15 1.46
C GLU A 302 0.15 -33.24 1.09
N ASN A 303 -1.15 -32.92 1.01
CA ASN A 303 -2.21 -33.94 0.93
C ASN A 303 -3.00 -33.87 -0.37
N ASP A 304 -3.42 -32.67 -0.80
CA ASP A 304 -4.45 -32.53 -1.83
C ASP A 304 -3.91 -32.38 -3.26
N CYS A 305 -2.60 -32.12 -3.45
CA CYS A 305 -2.04 -31.80 -4.75
C CYS A 305 -0.77 -32.59 -5.09
N ASP A 306 -0.89 -33.53 -6.03
CA ASP A 306 0.25 -34.37 -6.44
C ASP A 306 1.36 -33.56 -7.14
N MET A 307 1.02 -32.49 -7.87
CA MET A 307 2.01 -31.58 -8.45
C MET A 307 2.85 -30.88 -7.37
N CYS A 308 2.25 -30.52 -6.24
CA CYS A 308 2.99 -29.93 -5.12
C CYS A 308 3.88 -30.98 -4.45
N LYS A 309 3.38 -32.20 -4.24
CA LYS A 309 4.16 -33.31 -3.67
C LYS A 309 5.39 -33.66 -4.52
N LEU A 310 5.25 -33.64 -5.85
CA LEU A 310 6.38 -33.87 -6.77
C LEU A 310 7.48 -32.81 -6.68
N ASN A 311 7.16 -31.61 -6.17
CA ASN A 311 8.12 -30.54 -5.91
C ASN A 311 8.70 -30.58 -4.48
N ALA A 312 8.26 -31.51 -3.64
CA ALA A 312 8.92 -31.77 -2.36
C ALA A 312 10.30 -32.41 -2.61
N SER A 313 11.21 -32.23 -1.66
CA SER A 313 12.59 -32.73 -1.79
C SER A 313 12.79 -33.96 -0.92
N ASN A 314 13.75 -34.81 -1.29
CA ASN A 314 14.33 -35.76 -0.34
C ASN A 314 15.54 -35.12 0.36
N CYS A 315 15.77 -35.48 1.62
CA CYS A 315 16.99 -35.05 2.31
C CYS A 315 18.22 -35.64 1.64
N SER A 316 19.14 -34.80 1.15
CA SER A 316 20.38 -35.27 0.51
C SER A 316 21.45 -35.77 1.49
N GLY A 317 21.19 -35.72 2.80
CA GLY A 317 22.12 -36.12 3.86
C GLY A 317 21.77 -37.44 4.55
N CYS A 318 20.62 -38.05 4.25
CA CYS A 318 20.23 -39.35 4.79
C CYS A 318 19.61 -40.23 3.72
N SER A 319 19.54 -41.54 3.98
CA SER A 319 19.00 -42.53 3.04
C SER A 319 17.49 -42.78 3.21
N THR A 320 16.80 -41.90 3.95
CA THR A 320 15.35 -42.01 4.16
C THR A 320 14.61 -41.47 2.94
N ASP A 321 13.68 -42.24 2.41
CA ASP A 321 12.83 -41.82 1.28
C ASP A 321 11.65 -40.91 1.70
N GLN A 322 11.74 -40.34 2.90
CA GLN A 322 10.74 -39.40 3.41
C GLN A 322 10.91 -38.04 2.72
N LEU A 323 9.81 -37.52 2.17
CA LEU A 323 9.75 -36.18 1.62
C LEU A 323 9.88 -35.13 2.74
N ILE A 324 10.63 -34.08 2.45
CA ILE A 324 10.80 -32.90 3.28
C ILE A 324 10.31 -31.67 2.53
N TYR A 325 9.69 -30.74 3.26
CA TYR A 325 9.14 -29.52 2.69
C TYR A 325 9.95 -28.31 3.16
N ALA A 326 10.17 -27.35 2.26
CA ALA A 326 11.04 -26.19 2.54
C ALA A 326 10.51 -25.25 3.63
N PHE A 327 9.24 -25.38 4.02
CA PHE A 327 8.58 -24.59 5.07
C PHE A 327 8.52 -25.33 6.42
N ASP A 328 9.11 -26.53 6.53
CA ASP A 328 9.15 -27.26 7.80
C ASP A 328 10.32 -26.77 8.67
N ASP A 329 10.05 -26.56 9.97
CA ASP A 329 11.04 -26.05 10.94
C ASP A 329 12.30 -26.93 11.06
N GLU A 330 12.18 -28.23 10.75
CA GLU A 330 13.28 -29.21 10.83
C GLU A 330 14.06 -29.37 9.51
N VAL A 331 13.86 -28.45 8.55
CA VAL A 331 14.44 -28.50 7.21
C VAL A 331 15.32 -27.27 6.94
N HIS A 332 16.57 -27.54 6.54
CA HIS A 332 17.51 -26.53 6.08
C HIS A 332 17.67 -26.61 4.56
N GLU A 333 17.43 -25.51 3.86
CA GLU A 333 17.75 -25.37 2.43
C GLU A 333 19.01 -24.51 2.23
N CYS A 334 19.98 -25.07 1.50
CA CYS A 334 21.20 -24.34 1.22
C CYS A 334 20.95 -23.15 0.28
N GLN A 335 21.30 -21.95 0.72
CA GLN A 335 21.14 -20.71 -0.06
C GLN A 335 21.97 -20.66 -1.36
N LYS A 336 23.01 -21.50 -1.51
CA LYS A 336 23.88 -21.52 -2.70
C LYS A 336 23.43 -22.49 -3.78
N CYS A 337 22.92 -23.66 -3.39
CA CYS A 337 22.59 -24.74 -4.33
C CYS A 337 21.15 -25.25 -4.21
N SER A 338 20.34 -24.61 -3.35
CA SER A 338 18.93 -24.92 -3.11
C SER A 338 18.65 -26.39 -2.76
N THR A 339 19.66 -27.09 -2.23
CA THR A 339 19.49 -28.49 -1.80
C THR A 339 18.99 -28.51 -0.37
N SER A 340 17.94 -29.32 -0.14
CA SER A 340 17.27 -29.45 1.15
C SER A 340 17.82 -30.63 1.97
N TYR A 341 17.90 -30.41 3.27
CA TYR A 341 18.39 -31.37 4.25
C TYR A 341 17.52 -31.28 5.51
N HIS A 342 17.42 -32.35 6.30
CA HIS A 342 17.01 -32.18 7.69
C HIS A 342 18.07 -31.37 8.44
N HIS A 343 17.68 -30.55 9.43
CA HIS A 343 18.64 -29.82 10.28
C HIS A 343 19.69 -30.75 10.90
N LYS A 344 19.26 -31.90 11.44
CA LYS A 344 20.17 -32.93 11.99
C LYS A 344 21.17 -33.54 10.98
N CYS A 345 20.89 -33.42 9.68
CA CYS A 345 21.74 -33.95 8.62
C CYS A 345 22.83 -32.95 8.17
N VAL A 346 22.82 -31.72 8.68
CA VAL A 346 23.81 -30.68 8.39
C VAL A 346 24.46 -30.26 9.70
N LYS A 347 25.80 -30.38 9.80
CA LYS A 347 26.54 -30.00 11.01
C LYS A 347 26.68 -28.48 11.17
N ASP A 348 26.87 -27.77 10.07
CA ASP A 348 27.01 -26.32 10.01
C ASP A 348 26.29 -25.84 8.74
N GLU A 349 25.30 -24.97 8.92
CA GLU A 349 24.47 -24.40 7.85
C GLU A 349 25.28 -23.65 6.78
N ASN A 350 26.45 -23.12 7.16
CA ASN A 350 27.36 -22.45 6.23
C ASN A 350 28.21 -23.44 5.41
N GLN A 351 28.23 -24.72 5.80
CA GLN A 351 29.05 -25.79 5.23
C GLN A 351 28.17 -26.85 4.55
N CYS A 352 27.45 -26.43 3.51
CA CYS A 352 26.62 -27.35 2.71
C CYS A 352 27.47 -28.51 2.12
N PRO A 353 27.16 -29.79 2.43
CA PRO A 353 27.92 -30.93 1.95
C PRO A 353 28.03 -31.01 0.42
N ARG A 354 26.95 -30.67 -0.29
CA ARG A 354 26.93 -30.65 -1.77
C ARG A 354 27.82 -29.54 -2.32
N CYS A 355 27.78 -28.34 -1.74
CA CYS A 355 28.62 -27.23 -2.19
C CYS A 355 30.10 -27.54 -1.98
N ILE A 356 30.47 -28.12 -0.83
CA ILE A 356 31.84 -28.54 -0.54
C ILE A 356 32.31 -29.56 -1.58
N ARG A 357 31.50 -30.58 -1.88
CA ARG A 357 31.83 -31.60 -2.90
C ARG A 357 32.01 -31.01 -4.30
N LEU A 358 31.19 -30.01 -4.67
CA LEU A 358 31.30 -29.34 -5.97
C LEU A 358 32.56 -28.47 -6.05
N GLN A 359 32.92 -27.77 -4.96
CA GLN A 359 34.14 -26.98 -4.88
C GLN A 359 35.40 -27.85 -4.93
N SER A 360 35.42 -29.00 -4.23
CA SER A 360 36.55 -29.93 -4.30
C SER A 360 36.73 -30.53 -5.69
N ASN A 361 35.64 -30.86 -6.40
CA ASN A 361 35.71 -31.42 -7.75
C ASN A 361 36.19 -30.38 -8.78
N ASN A 362 35.78 -29.11 -8.64
CA ASN A 362 36.26 -28.05 -9.53
C ASN A 362 37.75 -27.73 -9.33
N ASN A 363 38.27 -27.86 -8.10
CA ASN A 363 39.71 -27.70 -7.82
C ASN A 363 40.57 -28.83 -8.39
N VAL A 364 40.00 -30.03 -8.58
CA VAL A 364 40.71 -31.15 -9.21
C VAL A 364 40.80 -30.96 -10.74
N ILE A 365 39.79 -30.34 -11.35
CA ILE A 365 39.73 -30.08 -12.80
C ILE A 365 40.58 -28.86 -13.20
N SER A 366 40.81 -27.90 -12.31
CA SER A 366 41.67 -26.73 -12.57
C SER A 366 43.17 -26.97 -12.32
N LEU A 367 43.54 -28.14 -11.78
CA LEU A 367 44.91 -28.60 -11.57
C LEU A 367 45.33 -29.70 -12.56
N SER A 368 44.44 -30.04 -13.51
CA SER A 368 44.66 -30.94 -14.65
C SER A 368 44.60 -30.15 -15.95
#